data_AF-A0A7S1WW79-F1
#
_entry.id   AF-A0A7S1WW79-F1
#
_cell.length_a   1.000
_cell.length_b   1.000
_cell.length_c   1.000
_cell.angle_alpha   90.00
_cell.angle_beta   90.00
_cell.angle_gamma   90.00
#
_symmetry.space_group_name_H-M   'P 1'
#
loop_
_entity.id
_entity.type
_entity.pdbx_description
1 polymer ?
#
loop_
_entity_poly.entity_id
_entity_poly.type
_entity_poly.pdbx_seq_one_letter_code
_entity_poly.pdbx_strand_id
1 'polypeptide(L)'
;AQAEERCFRVKRHLHLGLNLRVGTAYSEESLRSRCGGDRSKLAALKKMFGDSSYLERVEVKESGCQEAASSSGRQAGAGKGRRPSTTGATPKRDEAPRERKRKEQQVDDVAFCEGQVVWDIAAKPPRPAKIVDHDTERVDAPWKVRFLDKAGAKAGADGEVYRSVDQLKAVDLSIVRDGPLTPSRGGVSVSTARPEVRAPPEALPAEGRVVWVVERGMIPWPGQVLPPAPATPSGQVRVRLLGEAGGAEAVRELPADSLVPFVKGDARALALVAEEAEEAEEAEEA
;
A
#
# COMPACT_ATOMS: atom_id res chain seq x y z
N ALA A 1 -21.19 -3.48 -37.39
CA ALA A 1 -19.79 -3.06 -37.41
C ALA A 1 -19.38 -2.83 -35.97
N GLN A 2 -18.56 -3.71 -35.40
CA GLN A 2 -18.01 -3.50 -34.05
C GLN A 2 -17.05 -2.32 -34.15
N ALA A 3 -17.32 -1.26 -33.39
CA ALA A 3 -16.41 -0.13 -33.33
C ALA A 3 -15.18 -0.57 -32.54
N GLU A 4 -14.04 -0.69 -33.21
CA GLU A 4 -12.77 -0.96 -32.53
C GLU A 4 -12.53 0.11 -31.45
N GLU A 5 -12.50 -0.31 -30.20
CA GLU A 5 -12.29 0.59 -29.07
C GLU A 5 -10.85 1.12 -29.11
N ARG A 6 -10.71 2.41 -29.39
CA ARG A 6 -9.41 3.09 -29.44
C ARG A 6 -9.06 3.62 -28.05
N CYS A 7 -7.87 3.28 -27.55
CA CYS A 7 -7.31 3.88 -26.35
C CYS A 7 -6.23 4.92 -26.68
N PHE A 8 -6.19 5.98 -25.88
CA PHE A 8 -5.28 7.10 -26.04
C PHE A 8 -4.57 7.42 -24.73
N ARG A 9 -3.23 7.46 -24.76
CA ARG A 9 -2.39 7.90 -23.65
C ARG A 9 -2.18 9.41 -23.69
N VAL A 10 -2.44 10.06 -22.56
CA VAL A 10 -2.34 11.52 -22.45
C VAL A 10 -0.87 11.93 -22.29
N LYS A 11 -0.28 12.59 -23.29
CA LYS A 11 1.10 13.10 -23.22
C LYS A 11 1.19 14.49 -22.59
N ARG A 12 0.16 15.32 -22.78
CA ARG A 12 0.09 16.70 -22.27
C ARG A 12 -1.31 17.04 -21.78
N HIS A 13 -1.41 18.03 -20.90
CA HIS A 13 -2.71 18.53 -20.46
C HIS A 13 -3.52 19.10 -21.64
N LEU A 14 -4.76 18.64 -21.81
CA LEU A 14 -5.64 19.08 -22.90
C LEU A 14 -6.29 20.46 -22.64
N HIS A 15 -6.20 21.00 -21.42
CA HIS A 15 -6.88 22.23 -20.98
C HIS A 15 -8.42 22.26 -21.19
N LEU A 16 -9.05 21.10 -21.35
CA LEU A 16 -10.51 20.96 -21.53
C LEU A 16 -11.29 20.83 -20.20
N GLY A 17 -10.60 20.85 -19.07
CA GLY A 17 -11.20 20.66 -17.74
C GLY A 17 -11.74 19.24 -17.49
N LEU A 18 -11.13 18.22 -18.11
CA LEU A 18 -11.56 16.81 -18.03
C LEU A 18 -10.90 16.01 -16.89
N ASN A 19 -10.04 16.66 -16.10
CA ASN A 19 -9.28 16.05 -14.98
C ASN A 19 -8.56 14.74 -15.36
N LEU A 20 -7.88 14.75 -16.51
CA LEU A 20 -7.11 13.61 -17.00
C LEU A 20 -5.68 13.66 -16.42
N ARG A 21 -5.13 12.49 -16.08
CA ARG A 21 -3.73 12.35 -15.65
C ARG A 21 -2.83 12.16 -16.88
N VAL A 22 -1.70 12.86 -16.91
CA VAL A 22 -0.67 12.67 -17.95
C VAL A 22 0.00 11.31 -17.71
N GLY A 23 0.25 10.55 -18.78
CA GLY A 23 0.81 9.20 -18.76
C GLY A 23 -0.24 8.08 -18.73
N THR A 24 -1.49 8.36 -18.36
CA THR A 24 -2.57 7.36 -18.30
C THR A 24 -3.27 7.20 -19.65
N ALA A 25 -3.64 5.96 -19.97
CA ALA A 25 -4.44 5.61 -21.15
C ALA A 25 -5.94 5.64 -20.83
N TYR A 26 -6.73 6.25 -21.71
CA TYR A 26 -8.19 6.32 -21.61
C TYR A 26 -8.82 5.86 -22.92
N SER A 27 -9.98 5.19 -22.83
CA SER A 27 -10.79 4.87 -24.01
C SER A 27 -11.39 6.13 -24.62
N GLU A 28 -11.59 6.11 -25.94
CA GLU A 28 -12.23 7.22 -26.67
C GLU A 28 -13.61 7.56 -26.09
N GLU A 29 -14.38 6.54 -25.70
CA GLU A 29 -15.70 6.70 -25.10
C GLU A 29 -15.63 7.39 -23.73
N SER A 30 -14.70 6.98 -22.87
CA SER A 30 -14.50 7.62 -21.56
C SER A 30 -14.13 9.10 -21.70
N LEU A 31 -13.27 9.45 -22.65
CA LEU A 31 -12.91 10.84 -22.94
C LEU A 31 -14.11 11.67 -23.43
N ARG A 32 -14.96 11.10 -24.30
CA ARG A 32 -16.19 11.74 -24.78
C ARG A 32 -17.24 11.91 -23.67
N SER A 33 -17.42 10.88 -22.83
CA SER A 33 -18.35 10.90 -21.71
C SER A 33 -17.99 12.01 -20.71
N ARG A 34 -16.70 12.18 -20.41
CA ARG A 34 -16.20 13.27 -19.54
C ARG A 34 -16.45 14.68 -20.08
N CYS A 35 -16.68 14.85 -21.39
CA CYS A 35 -17.09 16.14 -21.94
C CYS A 35 -18.52 16.54 -21.55
N GLY A 36 -19.32 15.61 -20.99
CA GLY A 36 -20.69 15.90 -20.53
C GLY A 36 -21.63 16.38 -21.62
N GLY A 37 -21.37 16.00 -22.89
CA GLY A 37 -22.16 16.47 -24.04
C GLY A 37 -21.86 17.90 -24.51
N ASP A 38 -20.88 18.60 -23.92
CA ASP A 38 -20.47 19.93 -24.37
C ASP A 38 -19.86 19.86 -25.78
N ARG A 39 -20.58 20.42 -26.77
CA ARG A 39 -20.21 20.38 -28.18
C ARG A 39 -18.86 21.05 -28.45
N SER A 40 -18.52 22.11 -27.70
CA SER A 40 -17.26 22.83 -27.87
C SER A 40 -16.08 21.97 -27.43
N LYS A 41 -16.21 21.28 -26.29
CA LYS A 41 -15.19 20.35 -25.80
C LYS A 41 -15.04 19.13 -26.70
N LEU A 42 -16.15 18.57 -27.19
CA LEU A 42 -16.11 17.43 -28.12
C LEU A 42 -15.41 17.79 -29.44
N ALA A 43 -15.65 18.99 -29.98
CA ALA A 43 -14.97 19.47 -31.18
C ALA A 43 -13.45 19.65 -30.94
N ALA A 44 -13.07 20.23 -29.79
CA ALA A 44 -11.66 20.39 -29.43
C ALA A 44 -10.97 19.03 -29.19
N LEU A 45 -11.64 18.10 -28.50
CA LEU A 45 -11.15 16.75 -28.26
C LEU A 45 -10.94 15.99 -29.59
N LYS A 46 -11.88 16.13 -30.53
CA LYS A 46 -11.75 15.52 -31.87
C LYS A 46 -10.55 16.05 -32.65
N LYS A 47 -10.24 17.35 -32.51
CA LYS A 47 -9.01 17.93 -33.10
C LYS A 47 -7.75 17.35 -32.45
N MET A 48 -7.77 17.14 -31.13
CA MET A 48 -6.65 16.56 -30.37
C MET A 48 -6.41 15.08 -30.65
N PHE A 49 -7.42 14.30 -31.04
CA PHE A 49 -7.21 12.91 -31.49
C PHE A 49 -6.33 12.78 -32.74
N GLY A 50 -6.26 13.84 -33.56
CA GLY A 50 -5.35 13.88 -34.70
C GLY A 50 -3.94 14.38 -34.36
N ASP A 51 -3.71 14.88 -33.14
CA ASP A 51 -2.44 15.47 -32.73
C ASP A 51 -1.71 14.57 -31.74
N SER A 52 -0.69 13.87 -32.25
CA SER A 52 0.14 12.94 -31.47
C SER A 52 0.97 13.58 -30.37
N SER A 53 1.05 14.92 -30.34
CA SER A 53 1.75 15.65 -29.27
C SER A 53 0.94 15.73 -27.97
N TYR A 54 -0.39 15.62 -28.06
CA TYR A 54 -1.30 15.64 -26.91
C TYR A 54 -1.76 14.24 -26.53
N LEU A 55 -2.15 13.43 -27.51
CA LEU A 55 -2.69 12.10 -27.32
C LEU A 55 -1.95 11.11 -28.20
N GLU A 56 -1.37 10.09 -27.58
CA GLU A 56 -0.74 8.99 -28.29
C GLU A 56 -1.71 7.82 -28.37
N ARG A 57 -1.98 7.32 -29.58
CA ARG A 57 -2.78 6.11 -29.76
C ARG A 57 -1.99 4.92 -29.22
N VAL A 58 -2.59 4.18 -28.31
CA VAL A 58 -2.00 2.96 -27.74
C VAL A 58 -2.79 1.77 -28.26
N GLU A 59 -2.09 0.79 -28.82
CA GLU A 59 -2.70 -0.49 -29.16
C GLU A 59 -2.93 -1.25 -27.86
N VAL A 60 -4.16 -1.75 -27.67
CA VAL A 60 -4.53 -2.52 -26.49
C VAL A 60 -3.90 -3.92 -26.62
N LYS A 61 -2.59 -4.01 -26.38
CA LYS A 61 -1.92 -5.28 -26.06
C LYS A 61 -2.15 -5.55 -24.58
N GLU A 62 -3.34 -6.05 -24.25
CA GLU A 62 -3.75 -6.63 -22.96
C GLU A 62 -3.55 -5.77 -21.68
N SER A 63 -3.00 -4.57 -21.82
CA SER A 63 -2.77 -3.62 -20.73
C SER A 63 -4.06 -2.85 -20.51
N GLY A 64 -4.88 -3.34 -19.58
CA GLY A 64 -6.23 -2.86 -19.29
C GLY A 64 -6.34 -1.33 -19.33
N CYS A 65 -7.14 -0.82 -20.27
CA CYS A 65 -7.53 0.58 -20.26
C CYS A 65 -8.32 0.81 -18.97
N GLN A 66 -7.68 1.44 -17.97
CA GLN A 66 -8.33 1.69 -16.69
C GLN A 66 -9.55 2.58 -16.94
N GLU A 67 -10.74 1.98 -16.85
CA GLU A 67 -11.96 2.73 -16.59
C GLU A 67 -11.83 3.31 -15.19
N ALA A 68 -11.24 4.50 -15.10
CA ALA A 68 -11.31 5.31 -13.90
C ALA A 68 -12.79 5.61 -13.66
N ALA A 69 -13.40 4.78 -12.79
CA ALA A 69 -14.79 4.84 -12.39
C ALA A 69 -15.18 6.30 -12.15
N SER A 70 -16.16 6.75 -12.92
CA SER A 70 -16.64 8.12 -12.88
C SER A 70 -17.26 8.38 -11.49
N SER A 71 -16.48 8.91 -10.54
CA SER A 71 -16.98 9.42 -9.26
C SER A 71 -17.72 10.75 -9.49
N SER A 72 -18.82 10.66 -10.24
CA SER A 72 -19.81 11.69 -10.46
C SER A 72 -20.75 11.73 -9.26
N GLY A 73 -20.30 12.38 -8.19
CA GLY A 73 -21.06 12.55 -6.95
C GLY A 73 -20.81 13.90 -6.28
N ARG A 74 -20.95 15.01 -7.01
CA ARG A 74 -21.04 16.34 -6.40
C ARG A 74 -22.29 17.06 -6.92
N GLN A 75 -23.35 17.02 -6.11
CA GLN A 75 -24.52 17.87 -6.25
C GLN A 75 -24.08 19.34 -6.27
N ALA A 76 -24.54 20.05 -7.29
CA ALA A 76 -24.38 21.47 -7.45
C ALA A 76 -24.96 22.25 -6.25
N GLY A 77 -24.10 22.98 -5.55
CA GLY A 77 -24.51 24.00 -4.60
C GLY A 77 -25.11 25.20 -5.34
N ALA A 78 -26.44 25.19 -5.49
CA ALA A 78 -27.21 26.38 -5.80
C ALA A 78 -27.60 27.06 -4.48
N GLY A 79 -27.02 28.24 -4.21
CA GLY A 79 -27.31 28.99 -2.99
C GLY A 79 -26.71 30.38 -2.98
N LYS A 80 -27.17 31.25 -3.90
CA LYS A 80 -26.97 32.71 -3.79
C LYS A 80 -27.74 33.22 -2.57
N GLY A 81 -27.05 33.47 -1.47
CA GLY A 81 -27.57 34.18 -0.30
C GLY A 81 -26.80 35.46 -0.06
N ARG A 82 -27.31 36.60 -0.56
CA ARG A 82 -26.92 37.95 -0.12
C ARG A 82 -27.23 38.07 1.37
N ARG A 83 -26.27 38.47 2.20
CA ARG A 83 -26.49 38.84 3.60
C ARG A 83 -26.18 40.33 3.78
N PRO A 84 -27.12 41.16 4.26
CA PRO A 84 -26.85 42.55 4.61
C PRO A 84 -26.17 42.63 5.99
N SER A 85 -25.29 43.62 6.12
CA SER A 85 -24.61 44.00 7.36
C SER A 85 -25.59 44.67 8.33
N THR A 86 -25.70 44.15 9.54
CA THR A 86 -26.26 44.90 10.68
C THR A 86 -25.41 44.68 11.92
N THR A 87 -24.80 45.78 12.34
CA THR A 87 -24.15 46.03 13.61
C THR A 87 -25.18 45.88 14.74
N GLY A 88 -24.89 45.07 15.76
CA GLY A 88 -25.75 44.92 16.92
C GLY A 88 -25.06 44.13 18.03
N ALA A 89 -24.90 44.78 19.18
CA ALA A 89 -24.15 44.31 20.34
C ALA A 89 -24.96 43.40 21.28
N THR A 90 -24.21 42.59 22.05
CA THR A 90 -24.51 41.82 23.30
C THR A 90 -25.49 40.63 23.21
N PRO A 91 -25.51 39.65 24.18
CA PRO A 91 -24.66 39.41 25.36
C PRO A 91 -24.02 38.00 25.45
N LYS A 92 -23.16 37.81 26.46
CA LYS A 92 -22.51 36.55 26.89
C LYS A 92 -23.56 35.44 27.11
N ARG A 93 -23.38 34.28 26.47
CA ARG A 93 -24.19 33.08 26.70
C ARG A 93 -23.29 31.86 26.70
N ASP A 94 -23.55 30.99 27.67
CA ASP A 94 -22.76 29.83 28.07
C ASP A 94 -22.31 28.92 26.93
N GLU A 95 -21.04 28.58 27.04
CA GLU A 95 -20.22 27.85 26.08
C GLU A 95 -20.51 26.35 26.18
N ALA A 96 -21.46 25.86 25.37
CA ALA A 96 -21.63 24.43 25.15
C ALA A 96 -20.45 23.88 24.32
N PRO A 97 -19.94 22.68 24.64
CA PRO A 97 -18.77 22.11 23.98
C PRO A 97 -19.08 21.85 22.51
N ARG A 98 -18.42 22.60 21.62
CA ARG A 98 -18.48 22.38 20.17
C ARG A 98 -17.84 21.03 19.86
N GLU A 99 -18.67 20.03 19.58
CA GLU A 99 -18.25 18.81 18.90
C GLU A 99 -17.54 19.19 17.60
N ARG A 100 -16.20 19.09 17.63
CA ARG A 100 -15.38 19.19 16.45
C ARG A 100 -15.75 18.02 15.56
N LYS A 101 -16.60 18.26 14.56
CA LYS A 101 -16.82 17.37 13.41
C LYS A 101 -15.46 17.00 12.85
N ARG A 102 -14.97 15.83 13.28
CA ARG A 102 -13.74 15.21 12.78
C ARG A 102 -14.03 14.99 11.30
N LYS A 103 -13.31 15.71 10.43
CA LYS A 103 -13.41 15.52 8.99
C LYS A 103 -13.14 14.04 8.74
N GLU A 104 -14.20 13.34 8.36
CA GLU A 104 -14.17 11.97 7.90
C GLU A 104 -13.22 11.97 6.71
N GLN A 105 -12.01 11.50 6.99
CA GLN A 105 -10.92 11.48 6.05
C GLN A 105 -11.34 10.48 5.00
N GLN A 106 -11.76 10.99 3.85
CA GLN A 106 -12.18 10.21 2.70
C GLN A 106 -11.01 9.29 2.36
N VAL A 107 -11.12 8.03 2.79
CA VAL A 107 -10.13 7.00 2.52
C VAL A 107 -10.24 6.77 1.03
N ASP A 108 -9.22 7.18 0.28
CA ASP A 108 -9.10 6.84 -1.14
C ASP A 108 -9.32 5.32 -1.26
N ASP A 109 -10.13 4.88 -2.23
CA ASP A 109 -10.44 3.47 -2.45
C ASP A 109 -9.15 2.70 -2.74
N VAL A 110 -8.49 2.20 -1.70
CA VAL A 110 -7.30 1.36 -1.80
C VAL A 110 -7.81 -0.01 -2.24
N ALA A 111 -7.77 -0.26 -3.55
CA ALA A 111 -7.98 -1.58 -4.09
C ALA A 111 -6.73 -2.44 -3.82
N PHE A 112 -6.91 -3.54 -3.09
CA PHE A 112 -5.89 -4.58 -3.02
C PHE A 112 -6.00 -5.48 -4.25
N CYS A 113 -4.95 -6.24 -4.56
CA CYS A 113 -4.98 -7.24 -5.63
C CYS A 113 -4.89 -8.65 -5.04
N GLU A 114 -5.48 -9.64 -5.72
CA GLU A 114 -5.25 -11.05 -5.38
C GLU A 114 -3.74 -11.36 -5.43
N GLY A 115 -3.28 -12.12 -4.45
CA GLY A 115 -1.87 -12.44 -4.26
C GLY A 115 -1.06 -11.37 -3.52
N GLN A 116 -1.59 -10.17 -3.31
CA GLN A 116 -0.88 -9.12 -2.58
C GLN A 116 -0.64 -9.50 -1.12
N VAL A 117 0.57 -9.26 -0.62
CA VAL A 117 0.88 -9.40 0.81
C VAL A 117 0.42 -8.16 1.57
N VAL A 118 -0.30 -8.39 2.66
CA VAL A 118 -0.88 -7.36 3.53
C VAL A 118 -0.62 -7.70 4.99
N TRP A 119 -0.71 -6.69 5.86
CA TRP A 119 -0.81 -6.87 7.29
C TRP A 119 -2.28 -6.84 7.72
N ASP A 120 -2.77 -7.90 8.34
CA ASP A 120 -4.02 -7.89 9.08
C ASP A 120 -3.77 -7.22 10.44
N ILE A 121 -4.24 -5.98 10.58
CA ILE A 121 -4.11 -5.18 11.80
C ILE A 121 -5.26 -5.41 12.78
N ALA A 122 -6.31 -6.14 12.40
CA ALA A 122 -7.36 -6.58 13.32
C ALA A 122 -6.87 -7.71 14.24
N ALA A 123 -5.90 -8.51 13.78
CA ALA A 123 -5.22 -9.49 14.61
C ALA A 123 -4.37 -8.84 15.71
N LYS A 124 -4.32 -9.46 16.90
CA LYS A 124 -3.46 -9.02 18.02
C LYS A 124 -2.47 -10.12 18.41
N PRO A 125 -1.16 -10.00 18.11
CA PRO A 125 -0.52 -8.89 17.37
C PRO A 125 -0.94 -8.89 15.88
N PRO A 126 -0.70 -7.78 15.13
CA PRO A 126 -0.87 -7.74 13.68
C PRO A 126 -0.08 -8.84 12.99
N ARG A 127 -0.61 -9.38 11.88
CA ARG A 127 -0.06 -10.59 11.23
C ARG A 127 0.07 -10.41 9.73
N PRO A 128 1.08 -11.04 9.12
CA PRO A 128 1.20 -11.07 7.68
C PRO A 128 0.15 -12.03 7.08
N ALA A 129 -0.50 -11.58 6.02
CA ALA A 129 -1.48 -12.34 5.27
C ALA A 129 -1.32 -12.07 3.77
N LYS A 130 -1.86 -12.95 2.93
CA LYS A 130 -1.94 -12.80 1.48
C LYS A 130 -3.41 -12.63 1.09
N ILE A 131 -3.73 -11.67 0.23
CA ILE A 131 -5.07 -11.57 -0.36
C ILE A 131 -5.29 -12.80 -1.24
N VAL A 132 -6.36 -13.53 -1.00
CA VAL A 132 -6.72 -14.74 -1.75
C VAL A 132 -7.89 -14.49 -2.69
N ASP A 133 -8.82 -13.61 -2.33
CA ASP A 133 -10.02 -13.37 -3.13
C ASP A 133 -10.66 -12.02 -2.77
N HIS A 134 -11.51 -11.51 -3.65
CA HIS A 134 -12.30 -10.30 -3.47
C HIS A 134 -13.77 -10.58 -3.76
N ASP A 135 -14.55 -10.74 -2.70
CA ASP A 135 -15.99 -11.01 -2.77
C ASP A 135 -16.77 -9.68 -2.77
N THR A 136 -17.17 -9.24 -3.96
CA THR A 136 -17.93 -8.00 -4.15
C THR A 136 -19.34 -8.04 -3.58
N GLU A 137 -19.87 -9.22 -3.26
CA GLU A 137 -21.20 -9.33 -2.63
C GLU A 137 -21.15 -8.94 -1.13
N ARG A 138 -19.95 -8.96 -0.53
CA ARG A 138 -19.73 -8.61 0.88
C ARG A 138 -19.32 -7.15 1.04
N VAL A 139 -20.28 -6.31 1.41
CA VAL A 139 -20.06 -4.87 1.59
C VAL A 139 -19.07 -4.56 2.72
N ASP A 140 -19.16 -5.24 3.86
CA ASP A 140 -18.38 -4.86 5.05
C ASP A 140 -16.97 -5.44 5.08
N ALA A 141 -16.75 -6.61 4.48
CA ALA A 141 -15.48 -7.33 4.52
C ALA A 141 -15.24 -8.06 3.20
N PRO A 142 -15.00 -7.31 2.10
CA PRO A 142 -14.93 -7.90 0.77
C PRO A 142 -13.64 -8.71 0.54
N TRP A 143 -12.60 -8.50 1.34
CA TRP A 143 -11.29 -9.11 1.09
C TRP A 143 -11.10 -10.40 1.85
N LYS A 144 -10.89 -11.50 1.14
CA LYS A 144 -10.51 -12.78 1.74
C LYS A 144 -9.00 -12.83 1.87
N VAL A 145 -8.50 -13.01 3.09
CA VAL A 145 -7.07 -13.08 3.37
C VAL A 145 -6.69 -14.42 3.99
N ARG A 146 -5.52 -14.95 3.62
CA ARG A 146 -4.93 -16.15 4.23
C ARG A 146 -3.68 -15.76 5.00
N PHE A 147 -3.65 -16.10 6.29
CA PHE A 147 -2.48 -15.81 7.10
C PHE A 147 -1.26 -16.63 6.66
N LEU A 148 -0.10 -15.97 6.63
CA LEU A 148 1.17 -16.62 6.25
C LEU A 148 1.86 -17.29 7.46
N ASP A 149 1.38 -17.03 8.68
CA ASP A 149 1.96 -17.58 9.90
C ASP A 149 1.19 -18.81 10.44
N LYS A 150 1.90 -19.70 11.15
CA LYS A 150 1.32 -20.95 11.68
C LYS A 150 0.20 -20.72 12.68
N ALA A 151 0.21 -19.57 13.36
CA ALA A 151 -0.80 -19.24 14.36
C ALA A 151 -2.08 -18.70 13.69
N GLY A 152 -1.98 -17.97 12.58
CA GLY A 152 -3.11 -17.58 11.75
C GLY A 152 -3.68 -18.72 10.90
N ALA A 153 -2.88 -19.75 10.57
CA ALA A 153 -3.37 -20.97 9.91
C ALA A 153 -4.48 -21.72 10.68
N LYS A 154 -4.67 -21.40 11.97
CA LYS A 154 -5.76 -21.93 12.80
C LYS A 154 -7.03 -21.07 12.77
N ALA A 155 -6.99 -19.90 12.12
CA ALA A 155 -8.11 -19.00 12.01
C ALA A 155 -8.98 -19.39 10.81
N GLY A 156 -10.25 -19.74 11.06
CA GLY A 156 -11.17 -20.12 9.99
C GLY A 156 -10.86 -21.50 9.37
N ALA A 157 -11.48 -21.76 8.23
CA ALA A 157 -11.14 -22.90 7.38
C ALA A 157 -9.84 -22.54 6.64
N ASP A 158 -8.82 -23.39 6.74
CA ASP A 158 -7.53 -23.26 6.04
C ASP A 158 -6.71 -21.98 6.33
N GLY A 159 -6.99 -21.29 7.44
CA GLY A 159 -6.29 -20.04 7.77
C GLY A 159 -6.85 -18.82 7.05
N GLU A 160 -8.04 -18.93 6.45
CA GLU A 160 -8.66 -17.88 5.65
C GLU A 160 -9.75 -17.13 6.42
N VAL A 161 -9.71 -15.81 6.34
CA VAL A 161 -10.69 -14.93 7.00
C VAL A 161 -11.00 -13.73 6.12
N TYR A 162 -12.26 -13.30 6.13
CA TYR A 162 -12.67 -12.06 5.46
C TYR A 162 -12.34 -10.83 6.31
N ARG A 163 -11.89 -9.77 5.66
CA ARG A 163 -11.46 -8.51 6.27
C ARG A 163 -11.95 -7.31 5.48
N SER A 164 -12.19 -6.23 6.22
CA SER A 164 -12.49 -4.92 5.68
C SER A 164 -11.19 -4.18 5.31
N VAL A 165 -11.29 -3.18 4.44
CA VAL A 165 -10.11 -2.42 3.97
C VAL A 165 -9.38 -1.73 5.12
N ASP A 166 -10.11 -1.23 6.12
CA ASP A 166 -9.55 -0.57 7.32
C ASP A 166 -8.85 -1.54 8.29
N GLN A 167 -9.03 -2.85 8.10
CA GLN A 167 -8.36 -3.90 8.86
C GLN A 167 -7.11 -4.45 8.16
N LEU A 168 -6.85 -4.00 6.93
CA LEU A 168 -5.73 -4.43 6.12
C LEU A 168 -4.80 -3.25 5.86
N LYS A 169 -3.51 -3.52 5.82
CA LYS A 169 -2.50 -2.55 5.41
C LYS A 169 -1.59 -3.17 4.37
N ALA A 170 -1.52 -2.58 3.17
CA ALA A 170 -0.64 -3.04 2.11
C ALA A 170 0.82 -3.10 2.60
N VAL A 171 1.51 -4.20 2.26
CA VAL A 171 2.96 -4.22 2.33
C VAL A 171 3.48 -3.58 1.06
N ASP A 172 4.23 -2.48 1.19
CA ASP A 172 4.89 -1.87 0.06
C ASP A 172 6.12 -2.71 -0.31
N LEU A 173 6.06 -3.43 -1.43
CA LEU A 173 7.16 -4.27 -1.91
C LEU A 173 8.06 -3.53 -2.92
N SER A 174 7.73 -2.29 -3.29
CA SER A 174 8.50 -1.53 -4.28
C SER A 174 9.94 -1.27 -3.85
N ILE A 175 10.21 -1.29 -2.54
CA ILE A 175 11.54 -1.10 -1.97
C ILE A 175 12.42 -2.36 -2.05
N VAL A 176 11.83 -3.53 -2.35
CA VAL A 176 12.58 -4.78 -2.57
C VAL A 176 13.08 -4.90 -4.02
N ARG A 177 12.49 -4.14 -4.97
CA ARG A 177 12.67 -4.32 -6.41
C ARG A 177 13.95 -3.76 -7.04
N ASP A 178 14.75 -2.96 -6.34
CA ASP A 178 15.89 -2.25 -6.95
C ASP A 178 17.28 -2.80 -6.56
N GLY A 179 17.40 -4.09 -6.20
CA GLY A 179 18.68 -4.69 -5.77
C GLY A 179 19.06 -5.97 -6.52
N PRO A 180 20.27 -6.08 -7.12
CA PRO A 180 20.71 -7.29 -7.81
C PRO A 180 20.88 -8.47 -6.85
N LEU A 181 20.00 -9.45 -6.94
CA LEU A 181 20.06 -10.69 -6.17
C LEU A 181 21.26 -11.53 -6.62
N THR A 182 22.36 -11.50 -5.87
CA THR A 182 23.43 -12.49 -6.02
C THR A 182 23.25 -13.61 -4.98
N PRO A 183 23.10 -14.88 -5.40
CA PRO A 183 22.90 -15.99 -4.47
C PRO A 183 24.20 -16.30 -3.71
N SER A 184 24.27 -15.89 -2.45
CA SER A 184 25.38 -16.25 -1.57
C SER A 184 25.19 -17.68 -1.05
N ARG A 185 25.96 -18.61 -1.63
CA ARG A 185 26.13 -20.00 -1.19
C ARG A 185 26.76 -20.04 0.21
N GLY A 186 25.94 -20.18 1.25
CA GLY A 186 26.42 -20.43 2.61
C GLY A 186 25.48 -21.36 3.38
N GLY A 187 25.86 -22.63 3.51
CA GLY A 187 25.07 -23.64 4.21
C GLY A 187 24.97 -23.38 5.71
N VAL A 188 23.74 -23.31 6.23
CA VAL A 188 23.47 -23.16 7.68
C VAL A 188 23.03 -24.49 8.26
N SER A 189 23.80 -24.97 9.24
CA SER A 189 23.57 -26.19 10.01
C SER A 189 22.41 -26.01 10.99
N VAL A 190 21.49 -26.98 11.03
CA VAL A 190 20.26 -26.95 11.84
C VAL A 190 20.50 -27.62 13.19
N SER A 191 20.39 -26.86 14.28
CA SER A 191 20.32 -27.40 15.64
C SER A 191 18.86 -27.42 16.12
N THR A 192 18.37 -28.60 16.46
CA THR A 192 17.03 -28.86 17.01
C THR A 192 17.03 -28.70 18.53
N ALA A 193 16.45 -27.61 19.03
CA ALA A 193 16.10 -27.45 20.44
C ALA A 193 14.66 -26.94 20.61
N ARG A 194 14.03 -27.41 21.68
CA ARG A 194 12.61 -27.30 22.11
C ARG A 194 12.06 -25.84 22.14
N PRO A 195 10.73 -25.65 22.03
CA PRO A 195 10.12 -24.33 22.06
C PRO A 195 10.10 -23.76 23.48
N GLU A 196 10.84 -22.68 23.68
CA GLU A 196 10.93 -21.93 24.93
C GLU A 196 9.76 -20.93 25.06
N VAL A 197 9.35 -20.75 26.31
CA VAL A 197 8.22 -19.93 26.76
C VAL A 197 8.38 -18.46 26.38
N ARG A 198 7.26 -17.84 25.99
CA ARG A 198 7.17 -16.43 25.55
C ARG A 198 7.72 -15.50 26.62
N ALA A 199 8.89 -14.89 26.37
CA ALA A 199 9.54 -13.97 27.29
C ALA A 199 8.71 -12.68 27.49
N PRO A 200 8.71 -12.10 28.70
CA PRO A 200 8.09 -10.81 28.97
C PRO A 200 8.72 -9.69 28.12
N PRO A 201 7.96 -8.60 27.83
CA PRO A 201 8.36 -7.52 26.93
C PRO A 201 9.56 -6.67 27.37
N GLU A 202 10.21 -6.99 28.49
CA GLU A 202 11.38 -6.25 29.00
C GLU A 202 12.73 -6.91 28.71
N ALA A 203 12.76 -8.16 28.23
CA ALA A 203 14.03 -8.80 27.92
C ALA A 203 14.54 -8.33 26.55
N LEU A 204 15.61 -7.54 26.54
CA LEU A 204 16.34 -7.20 25.32
C LEU A 204 16.68 -8.49 24.54
N PRO A 205 16.51 -8.51 23.21
CA PRO A 205 16.83 -9.69 22.42
C PRO A 205 18.31 -10.04 22.60
N ALA A 206 18.59 -11.32 22.82
CA ALA A 206 19.96 -11.81 23.00
C ALA A 206 20.83 -11.51 21.75
N GLU A 207 22.11 -11.27 21.98
CA GLU A 207 23.09 -11.03 20.92
C GLU A 207 23.07 -12.14 19.86
N GLY A 208 23.27 -11.76 18.59
CA GLY A 208 23.28 -12.66 17.44
C GLY A 208 21.89 -13.08 16.95
N ARG A 209 20.81 -12.77 17.66
CA ARG A 209 19.44 -13.05 17.21
C ARG A 209 19.02 -12.16 16.05
N VAL A 210 18.24 -12.73 15.14
CA VAL A 210 17.56 -11.97 14.08
C VAL A 210 16.28 -11.36 14.66
N VAL A 211 16.01 -10.12 14.29
CA VAL A 211 14.85 -9.32 14.68
C VAL A 211 14.33 -8.58 13.45
N TRP A 212 13.07 -8.17 13.48
CA TRP A 212 12.51 -7.18 12.59
C TRP A 212 12.72 -5.79 13.18
N VAL A 213 13.30 -4.91 12.38
CA VAL A 213 13.48 -3.48 12.68
C VAL A 213 12.26 -2.73 12.16
N VAL A 214 11.49 -2.12 13.06
CA VAL A 214 10.26 -1.40 12.75
C VAL A 214 10.45 0.08 13.11
N GLU A 215 10.86 0.89 12.15
CA GLU A 215 10.99 2.35 12.32
C GLU A 215 9.78 3.08 11.70
N ARG A 216 9.38 4.22 12.29
CA ARG A 216 8.25 4.99 11.76
C ARG A 216 8.56 5.52 10.36
N GLY A 217 7.69 5.18 9.41
CA GLY A 217 7.82 5.61 8.01
C GLY A 217 8.77 4.75 7.19
N MET A 218 9.30 3.65 7.74
CA MET A 218 10.04 2.65 7.00
C MET A 218 9.33 1.29 7.06
N ILE A 219 9.58 0.46 6.05
CA ILE A 219 9.10 -0.92 6.02
C ILE A 219 9.90 -1.73 7.06
N PRO A 220 9.24 -2.66 7.78
CA PRO A 220 9.95 -3.59 8.65
C PRO A 220 11.08 -4.31 7.92
N TRP A 221 12.29 -4.25 8.46
CA TRP A 221 13.48 -4.80 7.80
C TRP A 221 14.16 -5.86 8.69
N PRO A 222 14.63 -6.99 8.16
CA PRO A 222 15.35 -7.97 8.97
C PRO A 222 16.71 -7.42 9.41
N GLY A 223 17.03 -7.59 10.68
CA GLY A 223 18.30 -7.17 11.27
C GLY A 223 18.83 -8.20 12.26
N GLN A 224 20.14 -8.20 12.47
CA GLN A 224 20.79 -9.04 13.48
C GLN A 224 21.25 -8.18 14.65
N VAL A 225 20.86 -8.56 15.86
CA VAL A 225 21.29 -7.90 17.10
C VAL A 225 22.79 -8.12 17.30
N LEU A 226 23.52 -7.03 17.46
CA LEU A 226 24.95 -7.01 17.71
C LEU A 226 25.24 -6.78 19.20
N PRO A 227 26.45 -7.13 19.67
CA PRO A 227 26.90 -6.77 21.02
C PRO A 227 26.86 -5.24 21.24
N PRO A 228 26.50 -4.79 22.45
CA PRO A 228 26.47 -3.36 22.77
C PRO A 228 27.87 -2.76 22.62
N ALA A 229 27.98 -1.57 22.02
CA ALA A 229 29.25 -0.85 21.99
C ALA A 229 29.50 -0.21 23.37
N PRO A 230 30.77 0.03 23.76
CA PRO A 230 31.07 0.71 25.02
C PRO A 230 30.46 2.12 25.13
N ALA A 231 30.04 2.72 24.01
CA ALA A 231 29.43 4.04 23.93
C ALA A 231 27.91 4.03 23.68
N THR A 232 27.26 2.86 23.59
CA THR A 232 25.82 2.80 23.28
C THR A 232 25.00 3.30 24.48
N PRO A 233 24.11 4.28 24.31
CA PRO A 233 23.28 4.78 25.39
C PRO A 233 22.35 3.69 25.93
N SER A 234 22.08 3.73 27.24
CA SER A 234 21.19 2.78 27.91
C SER A 234 19.82 2.74 27.22
N GLY A 235 19.36 1.55 26.83
CA GLY A 235 18.05 1.36 26.19
C GLY A 235 18.06 1.33 24.67
N GLN A 236 19.21 1.54 24.03
CA GLN A 236 19.40 1.29 22.61
C GLN A 236 20.10 -0.04 22.36
N VAL A 237 19.75 -0.66 21.24
CA VAL A 237 20.24 -1.96 20.77
C VAL A 237 20.90 -1.75 19.43
N ARG A 238 22.12 -2.28 19.28
CA ARG A 238 22.82 -2.27 18.00
C ARG A 238 22.28 -3.37 17.11
N VAL A 239 21.87 -3.03 15.90
CA VAL A 239 21.32 -3.98 14.94
C VAL A 239 22.00 -3.76 13.60
N ARG A 240 22.56 -4.83 13.03
CA ARG A 240 23.04 -4.86 11.64
C ARG A 240 21.86 -5.19 10.74
N LEU A 241 21.48 -4.28 9.85
CA LEU A 241 20.45 -4.59 8.84
C LEU A 241 20.99 -5.66 7.89
N LEU A 242 20.16 -6.66 7.59
CA LEU A 242 20.51 -7.77 6.71
C LEU A 242 20.01 -7.48 5.28
N GLY A 243 20.81 -7.79 4.26
CA GLY A 243 20.49 -7.49 2.85
C GLY A 243 21.09 -6.19 2.34
N GLU A 244 20.79 -5.83 1.09
CA GLU A 244 21.48 -4.74 0.37
C GLU A 244 21.18 -3.34 0.91
N ALA A 245 19.99 -3.11 1.48
CA ALA A 245 19.64 -1.84 2.10
C ALA A 245 20.57 -1.44 3.26
N GLY A 246 21.36 -2.40 3.79
CA GLY A 246 22.37 -2.13 4.80
C GLY A 246 23.79 -1.90 4.27
N GLY A 247 24.12 -2.31 3.04
CA GLY A 247 25.52 -2.59 2.71
C GLY A 247 26.17 -3.54 3.74
N ALA A 248 27.46 -3.84 3.60
CA ALA A 248 28.15 -4.73 4.54
C ALA A 248 28.23 -4.17 5.99
N GLU A 249 27.88 -2.90 6.21
CA GLU A 249 28.18 -2.16 7.45
C GLU A 249 27.05 -1.28 8.04
N ALA A 250 25.79 -1.29 7.56
CA ALA A 250 24.73 -0.51 8.24
C ALA A 250 24.34 -1.14 9.58
N VAL A 251 25.15 -0.81 10.58
CA VAL A 251 24.81 -0.96 11.99
C VAL A 251 24.02 0.27 12.39
N ARG A 252 22.83 0.05 12.94
CA ARG A 252 21.99 1.09 13.52
C ARG A 252 21.87 0.89 15.03
N GLU A 253 21.74 1.99 15.75
CA GLU A 253 21.39 1.99 17.17
C GLU A 253 19.91 2.37 17.28
N LEU A 254 19.09 1.43 17.74
CA LEU A 254 17.64 1.54 17.74
C LEU A 254 17.10 1.29 19.14
N PRO A 255 16.02 1.97 19.54
CA PRO A 255 15.39 1.68 20.82
C PRO A 255 14.75 0.28 20.76
N ALA A 256 14.71 -0.40 21.91
CA ALA A 256 14.27 -1.80 21.98
C ALA A 256 12.82 -2.02 21.52
N ASP A 257 11.97 -1.00 21.63
CA ASP A 257 10.56 -1.02 21.19
C ASP A 257 10.40 -1.02 19.66
N SER A 258 11.45 -0.62 18.93
CA SER A 258 11.52 -0.73 17.47
C SER A 258 11.94 -2.12 16.99
N LEU A 259 12.18 -3.08 17.89
CA LEU A 259 12.64 -4.42 17.54
C LEU A 259 11.57 -5.47 17.86
N VAL A 260 11.21 -6.27 16.85
CA VAL A 260 10.28 -7.38 17.01
C VAL A 260 11.04 -8.70 16.79
N PRO A 261 10.94 -9.71 17.67
CA PRO A 261 11.64 -10.97 17.47
C PRO A 261 11.31 -11.63 16.12
N PHE A 262 12.34 -12.04 15.39
CA PHE A 262 12.17 -12.81 14.16
C PHE A 262 11.84 -14.27 14.50
N VAL A 263 10.71 -14.77 14.04
CA VAL A 263 10.27 -16.14 14.33
C VAL A 263 10.47 -17.05 13.13
N LYS A 264 10.58 -18.36 13.35
CA LYS A 264 10.85 -19.35 12.28
C LYS A 264 9.81 -19.32 11.13
N GLY A 265 8.59 -18.81 11.37
CA GLY A 265 7.58 -18.62 10.33
C GLY A 265 7.97 -17.55 9.32
N ASP A 266 8.71 -16.53 9.75
CA ASP A 266 9.07 -15.36 8.96
C ASP A 266 10.07 -15.71 7.86
N ALA A 267 10.98 -16.65 8.13
CA ALA A 267 11.94 -17.14 7.14
C ALA A 267 11.25 -17.74 5.91
N ARG A 268 10.11 -18.42 6.09
CA ARG A 268 9.35 -19.00 4.98
C ARG A 268 8.61 -17.91 4.20
N ALA A 269 8.08 -16.91 4.88
CA ALA A 269 7.45 -15.76 4.22
C ALA A 269 8.47 -14.99 3.37
N LEU A 270 9.67 -14.76 3.91
CA LEU A 270 10.76 -14.12 3.16
C LEU A 270 11.24 -14.96 1.97
N ALA A 271 11.35 -16.28 2.13
CA ALA A 271 11.73 -17.16 1.02
C ALA A 271 10.71 -17.12 -0.12
N LEU A 272 9.41 -17.14 0.19
CA LEU A 272 8.35 -17.04 -0.83
C LEU A 272 8.36 -15.70 -1.55
N VAL A 273 8.64 -14.61 -0.83
CA VAL A 273 8.78 -13.27 -1.44
C VAL A 273 10.01 -13.21 -2.35
N ALA A 274 11.09 -13.91 -2.00
CA ALA A 274 12.28 -13.99 -2.86
C ALA A 274 12.02 -14.81 -4.12
N GLU A 275 11.36 -15.98 -4.01
CA GLU A 275 10.97 -16.81 -5.17
C GLU A 275 10.02 -16.05 -6.12
N GLU A 276 8.99 -15.37 -5.59
CA GLU A 276 8.07 -14.54 -6.41
C GLU A 276 8.79 -13.34 -7.07
N ALA A 277 9.86 -12.83 -6.46
CA ALA A 277 10.66 -11.75 -7.05
C ALA A 277 11.53 -12.27 -8.22
N GLU A 278 12.13 -13.45 -8.09
CA GLU A 278 12.91 -14.10 -9.17
C GLU A 278 12.01 -14.44 -10.38
N GLU A 279 10.81 -15.01 -10.16
CA GLU A 279 9.87 -15.32 -11.25
C GLU A 279 9.40 -14.06 -12.01
N ALA A 280 9.26 -12.94 -11.30
CA ALA A 280 8.86 -11.67 -11.91
C ALA A 280 9.96 -11.07 -12.80
N GLU A 281 11.24 -11.29 -12.47
CA GLU A 281 12.38 -10.84 -13.27
C GLU A 281 12.52 -11.67 -14.55
N GLU A 282 12.38 -12.99 -14.46
CA GLU A 282 12.39 -13.88 -15.63
C GLU A 282 11.26 -13.57 -16.62
N ALA A 283 10.08 -13.18 -16.12
CA ALA A 283 8.94 -12.81 -16.96
C ALA A 283 9.09 -11.46 -17.68
N GLU A 284 9.93 -10.56 -17.18
CA GLU A 284 10.19 -9.26 -17.82
C GLU A 284 11.31 -9.36 -18.89
N GLU A 285 12.22 -10.33 -18.75
CA GLU A 285 13.26 -10.61 -19.75
C GLU A 285 12.81 -11.46 -20.95
N ALA A 286 11.67 -12.16 -20.83
CA ALA A 286 11.11 -13.06 -21.86
C ALA A 286 10.19 -12.36 -22.88
#